data_AF-A0A1E4JQ60-F1
#
_entry.id   AF-A0A1E4JQ60-F1
#
_cell.length_a   1.000
_cell.length_b   1.000
_cell.length_c   1.000
_cell.angle_alpha   90.00
_cell.angle_beta   90.00
_cell.angle_gamma   90.00
#
_symmetry.space_group_name_H-M   'P 1'
#
loop_
_entity.id
_entity.type
_entity.pdbx_description
1 polymer ?
#
loop_
_entity_poly.entity_id
_entity_poly.type
_entity_poly.pdbx_seq_one_letter_code
_entity_poly.pdbx_strand_id
1 'polypeptide(L)' 'MTFRASGKQILKAGEHFADASTDEAARVIVAALNLPATLEARASRANRAGNRSAARIYRVLADDLRAGVMEE' A
#
# COMPACT_ATOMS: atom_id res chain seq x y z
N MET A 1 6.51 5.98 -1.49
CA MET A 1 7.53 4.94 -1.17
C MET A 1 6.95 3.59 -1.52
N THR A 2 7.73 2.70 -2.14
CA THR A 2 7.26 1.39 -2.59
C THR A 2 8.08 0.31 -1.90
N PHE A 3 7.39 -0.62 -1.23
CA PHE A 3 7.99 -1.82 -0.65
C PHE A 3 8.04 -2.93 -1.69
N ARG A 4 9.02 -3.82 -1.60
CA ARG A 4 9.11 -5.04 -2.43
C ARG A 4 9.50 -6.24 -1.58
N ALA A 5 9.03 -7.43 -1.96
CA ALA A 5 9.47 -8.69 -1.37
C ALA A 5 10.64 -9.28 -2.16
N SER A 6 11.60 -9.89 -1.47
CA SER A 6 12.70 -10.66 -2.05
C SER A 6 12.92 -11.91 -1.20
N GLY A 7 12.32 -13.03 -1.60
CA GLY A 7 12.16 -14.19 -0.74
C GLY A 7 11.39 -13.80 0.53
N LYS A 8 11.99 -14.07 1.70
CA LYS A 8 11.48 -13.66 3.02
C LYS A 8 11.72 -12.19 3.36
N GLN A 9 12.58 -11.49 2.62
CA GLN A 9 12.96 -10.13 2.95
C GLN A 9 11.94 -9.14 2.40
N ILE A 10 11.66 -8.12 3.19
CA ILE A 10 10.90 -6.93 2.79
C ILE A 10 11.91 -5.80 2.64
N LEU A 11 11.90 -5.19 1.46
CA LEU A 11 12.82 -4.11 1.11
C LEU A 11 12.05 -2.80 0.92
N LYS A 12 12.60 -1.70 1.44
CA LYS A 12 12.08 -0.34 1.28
C LYS A 12 13.11 0.46 0.47
N ALA A 13 12.71 0.97 -0.68
CA ALA A 13 13.62 1.70 -1.59
C ALA A 13 14.90 0.93 -1.97
N GLY A 14 14.85 -0.41 -1.95
CA GLY A 14 16.00 -1.27 -2.27
C GLY A 14 16.82 -1.71 -1.06
N GLU A 15 16.63 -1.07 0.11
CA GLU A 15 17.31 -1.41 1.36
C GLU A 15 16.48 -2.41 2.18
N HIS A 16 17.16 -3.20 3.01
CA HIS A 16 16.49 -4.12 3.94
C HIS A 16 15.65 -3.34 4.95
N PHE A 17 14.42 -3.78 5.15
CA PHE A 17 13.46 -3.16 6.08
C PHE A 17 13.04 -4.14 7.17
N ALA A 18 12.68 -5.36 6.80
CA ALA A 18 12.25 -6.41 7.72
C ALA A 18 12.37 -7.79 7.07
N ASP A 19 12.32 -8.85 7.88
CA ASP A 19 12.18 -10.24 7.42
C ASP A 19 10.82 -10.80 7.86
N ALA A 20 10.22 -11.61 6.98
CA ALA A 20 9.03 -12.39 7.29
C ALA A 20 9.38 -13.86 7.56
N SER A 21 8.44 -14.60 8.14
CA SER A 21 8.62 -16.03 8.41
C SER A 21 8.68 -16.88 7.13
N THR A 22 7.93 -16.48 6.10
CA THR A 22 7.83 -17.14 4.80
C THR A 22 7.79 -16.13 3.65
N ASP A 23 8.14 -16.59 2.45
CA ASP A 23 8.06 -15.79 1.21
C ASP A 23 6.63 -15.34 0.90
N GLU A 24 5.64 -16.12 1.31
CA GLU A 24 4.22 -15.77 1.15
C GLU A 24 3.82 -14.66 2.10
N ALA A 25 4.24 -14.77 3.37
CA ALA A 25 4.02 -13.70 4.35
C ALA A 25 4.67 -12.38 3.90
N ALA A 26 5.90 -12.43 3.37
CA ALA A 26 6.57 -11.23 2.84
C ALA A 26 5.75 -10.56 1.73
N ARG A 27 5.17 -11.35 0.80
CA ARG A 27 4.33 -10.83 -0.28
C ARG A 27 3.05 -10.18 0.23
N VAL A 28 2.36 -10.83 1.16
CA VAL A 28 1.12 -10.30 1.77
C VAL A 28 1.40 -9.00 2.51
N ILE A 29 2.45 -8.95 3.33
CA ILE A 29 2.84 -7.75 4.07
C ILE A 29 3.20 -6.61 3.09
N VAL A 30 3.98 -6.89 2.05
CA VAL A 30 4.31 -5.89 1.02
C VAL A 30 3.06 -5.36 0.30
N ALA A 31 2.08 -6.23 0.02
CA ALA A 31 0.82 -5.80 -0.58
C ALA A 31 0.04 -4.85 0.36
N ALA A 32 0.00 -5.16 1.66
CA ALA A 32 -0.62 -4.31 2.68
C ALA A 32 0.10 -2.96 2.82
N LEU A 33 1.43 -2.97 2.91
CA LEU A 33 2.25 -1.75 3.03
C LEU A 33 2.10 -0.80 1.82
N ASN A 34 1.87 -1.37 0.63
CA ASN A 34 1.67 -0.59 -0.60
C ASN A 34 0.19 -0.25 -0.87
N LEU A 35 -0.75 -0.70 -0.03
CA LEU A 35 -2.18 -0.53 -0.26
C LEU A 35 -2.62 0.93 -0.33
N PRO A 36 -2.18 1.86 0.56
CA PRO A 36 -2.57 3.27 0.47
C PRO A 36 -2.20 3.90 -0.87
N ALA A 37 -0.95 3.71 -1.33
CA ALA A 37 -0.50 4.21 -2.63
C ALA A 37 -1.29 3.59 -3.80
N THR A 38 -1.64 2.31 -3.70
CA THR A 38 -2.47 1.62 -4.70
C THR A 38 -3.88 2.21 -4.78
N LEU A 39 -4.47 2.56 -3.62
CA LEU A 39 -5.78 3.20 -3.53
C LEU A 39 -5.75 4.62 -4.12
N GLU A 40 -4.72 5.41 -3.86
CA GLU A 40 -4.57 6.73 -4.50
C GLU A 40 -4.46 6.65 -6.02
N ALA A 41 -3.72 5.66 -6.54
CA ALA A 41 -3.64 5.42 -7.97
C ALA A 41 -5.02 5.04 -8.55
N ARG A 42 -5.80 4.22 -7.83
CA ARG A 42 -7.19 3.90 -8.19
C ARG A 42 -8.09 5.13 -8.14
N ALA A 43 -7.97 5.98 -7.13
CA ALA A 43 -8.71 7.23 -7.02
C ALA A 43 -8.45 8.14 -8.22
N SER A 44 -7.19 8.27 -8.62
CA SER A 44 -6.76 9.07 -9.76
C SER A 44 -7.30 8.53 -11.09
N ARG A 45 -7.37 7.20 -11.25
CA ARG A 45 -8.01 6.56 -12.42
C ARG A 45 -9.53 6.77 -12.41
N ALA A 46 -10.19 6.56 -11.28
CA ALA A 46 -11.64 6.75 -11.15
C ALA A 46 -12.05 8.20 -11.44
N ASN A 47 -11.28 9.17 -10.96
CA ASN A 47 -11.53 10.59 -11.23
C ASN A 47 -11.36 10.93 -12.72
N ARG A 48 -10.33 10.40 -13.38
CA ARG A 48 -10.13 10.55 -14.84
C ARG A 48 -11.25 9.93 -15.66
N ALA A 49 -11.85 8.84 -15.17
CA ALA A 49 -13.03 8.22 -15.78
C ALA A 49 -14.35 8.93 -15.43
N GLY A 50 -14.33 10.06 -14.72
CA GLY A 50 -15.52 10.81 -14.32
C GLY A 50 -16.25 10.27 -13.08
N ASN A 51 -15.79 9.16 -12.49
CA ASN A 51 -16.41 8.58 -11.31
C ASN A 51 -15.85 9.20 -10.01
N ARG A 52 -16.41 10.36 -9.66
CA ARG A 52 -16.00 11.14 -8.47
C ARG A 52 -16.30 10.41 -7.16
N SER A 53 -17.38 9.65 -7.08
CA SER A 53 -17.77 8.91 -5.88
C SER A 53 -16.76 7.80 -5.56
N ALA A 54 -16.40 6.98 -6.55
CA ALA A 54 -15.37 5.96 -6.37
C ALA A 54 -14.01 6.59 -6.02
N ALA A 55 -13.66 7.71 -6.68
CA ALA A 55 -12.43 8.42 -6.35
C ALA A 55 -12.39 8.89 -4.89
N ARG A 56 -13.51 9.39 -4.35
CA ARG A 56 -13.62 9.79 -2.94
C ARG A 56 -13.50 8.61 -1.99
N ILE A 57 -14.17 7.50 -2.27
CA ILE A 57 -14.09 6.28 -1.46
C ILE A 57 -12.64 5.79 -1.36
N TYR A 58 -11.94 5.70 -2.49
CA TYR A 58 -10.55 5.25 -2.49
C TYR A 58 -9.62 6.18 -1.70
N ARG A 59 -9.84 7.50 -1.73
CA ARG A 59 -9.05 8.45 -0.93
C ARG A 59 -9.29 8.28 0.57
N VAL A 60 -10.56 8.18 0.98
CA VAL A 60 -10.91 7.97 2.40
C VAL A 60 -10.23 6.71 2.95
N LEU A 61 -10.29 5.60 2.20
CA LEU A 61 -9.61 4.36 2.61
C LEU A 61 -8.09 4.51 2.66
N ALA A 62 -7.49 5.26 1.74
CA ALA A 62 -6.05 5.51 1.75
C ALA A 62 -5.63 6.38 2.95
N ASP A 63 -6.43 7.38 3.30
CA ASP A 63 -6.18 8.29 4.42
C ASP A 63 -6.36 7.58 5.77
N ASP A 64 -7.40 6.76 5.91
CA ASP A 64 -7.65 5.93 7.09
C ASP A 64 -6.48 4.97 7.37
N LEU A 65 -6.01 4.25 6.35
CA LEU A 65 -4.86 3.37 6.46
C LEU A 65 -3.56 4.11 6.81
N ARG A 66 -3.41 5.38 6.43
CA ARG A 66 -2.25 6.20 6.82
C ARG A 66 -2.33 6.67 8.26
N ALA A 67 -3.53 7.04 8.71
CA ALA A 67 -3.76 7.48 10.08
C ALA A 67 -3.48 6.34 11.06
N GLY A 68 -4.01 5.14 10.79
CA GLY A 68 -3.78 3.96 11.63
C GLY A 68 -2.30 3.51 11.71
N VAL A 69 -1.47 3.87 10.73
CA VAL A 69 -0.02 3.60 10.75
C VAL A 69 0.75 4.63 11.60
N MET A 70 0.16 5.79 11.91
CA MET A 70 0.80 6.85 12.71
C MET A 70 0.40 6.84 14.20
N GLU A 71 -0.51 5.95 14.62
CA GLU A 71 -1.00 5.87 16.01
C GLU A 71 -0.15 4.97 16.94
N GLU A 72 1.05 4.52 16.51
CA GLU A 72 1.97 3.69 17.32
C GLU A 72 3.30 4.38 17.64
#